data_AF-A0A925SC74-F1
#
_entry.id   AF-A0A925SC74-F1
#
_cell.length_a   1.000
_cell.length_b   1.000
_cell.length_c   1.000
_cell.angle_alpha   90.00
_cell.angle_beta   90.00
_cell.angle_gamma   90.00
#
_symmetry.space_group_name_H-M   'P 1'
#
loop_
_entity.id
_entity.type
_entity.pdbx_description
1 polymer ?
#
loop_
_entity_poly.entity_id
_entity_poly.type
_entity_poly.pdbx_seq_one_letter_code
_entity_poly.pdbx_strand_id
1 'polypeptide(L)'
;MMVGGPNSFGPGGWQGSVVEKALPISMEITNKKILPKGALAIILHTCEFPQGNSWAKRITKKAIQVLNSEDLVGAMAQTSAGDEWIFELTPASKYAELVPLINNAEIGDMGTFGTTMKMGLDALVTCDASSRHMIIISDGDASPPTPELLGKFIENQVSCSTVAVFPHNGDTAILEEIAGVTGGRFYYPSDPNQLPSIFIKEAKTLRRSQLQVRDFVPSRVNTDPMLRDITESPQLHGYVLTSPKEDPRATILLAAPPSEAEIKAGDTEADPILAVWRYGLGMTAAFTSDLTERWGKDWVNWDQYQQLVNQMITRISRTRREQYLRVYTYVNGNEGVVVVEDFHPTETLLDVSVSVTGPNSFDQSQQVRQIAPRRYQTSMPLKGEGRYQVMIGATDGTRRETAYAGFIVSYSPEYLRFRANPIVLRDIAQKTGGVELDADQNPVEMANTIFGDRKPKRSSRPIFDWFLMCIACLLPLDVAIRRVQLDFGWVKRLFRRNKRESTATMGALLQRAGEVRASMNKDRDPFAGVLPSEPRAGKPMAPRQQSQRPPATTGPKPDTKPSTTSPPSSSGPPADGGTTSRLLEIKRRREQDGEGKKE
;
A
#
# COMPACT_ATOMS: atom_id res chain seq x y z
N MET A 1 -5.81 -16.25 0.49
CA MET A 1 -6.16 -17.53 1.15
C MET A 1 -5.09 -17.83 2.18
N MET A 2 -5.43 -18.50 3.27
CA MET A 2 -4.47 -19.08 4.20
C MET A 2 -4.58 -20.61 4.16
N VAL A 3 -3.45 -21.30 4.26
CA VAL A 3 -3.32 -22.76 4.24
C VAL A 3 -2.70 -23.22 5.56
N GLY A 4 -3.09 -24.40 6.05
CA GLY A 4 -2.62 -24.97 7.30
C GLY A 4 -1.12 -25.23 7.33
N GLY A 5 -0.58 -25.28 8.54
CA GLY A 5 0.82 -25.63 8.80
C GLY A 5 1.28 -25.10 10.16
N PRO A 6 2.48 -25.50 10.64
CA PRO A 6 2.97 -25.16 11.98
C PRO A 6 3.15 -23.65 12.24
N ASN A 7 3.28 -22.85 11.18
CA ASN A 7 3.49 -21.40 11.23
C ASN A 7 2.28 -20.60 10.68
N SER A 8 1.13 -21.27 10.52
CA SER A 8 -0.13 -20.67 10.05
C SER A 8 -1.10 -20.41 11.21
N PHE A 9 -2.15 -19.62 10.95
CA PHE A 9 -3.24 -19.32 11.90
C PHE A 9 -2.76 -18.98 13.33
N GLY A 10 -3.38 -19.57 14.36
CA GLY A 10 -3.06 -19.38 15.77
C GLY A 10 -1.61 -19.74 16.14
N PRO A 11 -1.07 -20.92 15.79
CA PRO A 11 0.33 -21.31 16.00
C PRO A 11 1.37 -20.37 15.37
N GLY A 12 1.10 -19.85 14.16
CA GLY A 12 1.91 -18.78 13.57
C GLY A 12 1.83 -17.44 14.34
N GLY A 13 0.81 -17.31 15.19
CA GLY A 13 0.44 -16.10 15.91
C GLY A 13 0.01 -15.00 14.96
N TRP A 14 -0.95 -15.32 14.10
CA TRP A 14 -1.69 -14.37 13.25
C TRP A 14 -3.00 -13.88 13.89
N GLN A 15 -3.36 -14.34 15.08
CA GLN A 15 -4.47 -13.82 15.88
C GLN A 15 -4.29 -12.32 16.17
N GLY A 16 -5.38 -11.57 16.23
CA GLY A 16 -5.43 -10.11 16.35
C GLY A 16 -5.04 -9.35 15.08
N SER A 17 -4.46 -10.02 14.08
CA SER A 17 -3.89 -9.36 12.90
C SER A 17 -4.93 -8.93 11.86
N VAL A 18 -4.51 -8.08 10.93
CA VAL A 18 -5.30 -7.72 9.74
C VAL A 18 -5.59 -8.92 8.83
N VAL A 19 -4.80 -10.00 8.91
CA VAL A 19 -5.01 -11.23 8.13
C VAL A 19 -6.18 -12.03 8.71
N GLU A 20 -6.22 -12.23 10.03
CA GLU A 20 -7.37 -12.86 10.70
C GLU A 20 -8.65 -12.05 10.49
N LYS A 21 -8.58 -10.72 10.61
CA LYS A 21 -9.73 -9.84 10.33
C LYS A 21 -10.29 -10.05 8.93
N ALA A 22 -9.43 -10.38 7.95
CA ALA A 22 -9.79 -10.69 6.57
C ALA A 22 -10.14 -12.16 6.28
N LEU A 23 -9.96 -13.10 7.21
CA LEU A 23 -10.25 -14.54 7.01
C LEU A 23 -11.68 -14.94 7.47
N PRO A 24 -12.26 -16.03 6.94
CA PRO A 24 -13.60 -16.52 7.29
C PRO A 24 -13.68 -17.30 8.62
N ILE A 25 -12.60 -17.34 9.40
CA ILE A 25 -12.50 -18.07 10.68
C ILE A 25 -11.96 -17.15 11.78
N SER A 26 -12.05 -17.61 13.03
CA SER A 26 -11.35 -17.06 14.20
C SER A 26 -10.15 -17.94 14.55
N MET A 27 -9.03 -17.33 14.94
CA MET A 27 -7.87 -18.04 15.50
C MET A 27 -7.91 -18.07 17.04
N GLU A 28 -8.82 -17.30 17.64
CA GLU A 28 -9.30 -17.51 19.00
C GLU A 28 -10.35 -18.63 18.99
N ILE A 29 -10.23 -19.59 19.92
CA ILE A 29 -11.09 -20.78 19.96
C ILE A 29 -12.08 -20.60 21.12
N THR A 30 -13.37 -20.45 20.81
CA THR A 30 -14.37 -20.00 21.79
C THR A 30 -15.25 -21.12 22.35
N ASN A 31 -15.46 -22.20 21.58
CA ASN A 31 -16.58 -23.14 21.82
C ASN A 31 -16.15 -24.59 22.16
N LYS A 32 -14.85 -24.89 22.18
CA LYS A 32 -14.35 -26.25 22.48
C LYS A 32 -14.43 -26.58 23.97
N LYS A 33 -14.97 -27.75 24.31
CA LYS A 33 -14.96 -28.29 25.68
C LYS A 33 -13.64 -28.96 26.06
N ILE A 34 -12.91 -29.49 25.08
CA ILE A 34 -11.53 -29.95 25.25
C ILE A 34 -10.61 -28.94 24.56
N LEU A 35 -10.19 -27.92 25.31
CA LEU A 35 -9.11 -27.02 24.91
C LEU A 35 -7.78 -27.53 25.49
N PRO A 36 -6.78 -27.88 24.67
CA PRO A 36 -5.44 -28.21 25.18
C PRO A 36 -4.72 -26.92 25.57
N LYS A 37 -4.98 -26.45 26.79
CA LYS A 37 -4.46 -25.18 27.34
C LYS A 37 -2.93 -25.18 27.39
N GLY A 38 -2.34 -24.02 27.14
CA GLY A 38 -0.95 -23.73 27.50
C GLY A 38 -0.84 -23.23 28.94
N ALA A 39 0.29 -23.49 29.58
CA ALA A 39 0.67 -22.84 30.84
C ALA A 39 2.10 -22.28 30.76
N LEU A 40 2.24 -20.99 31.11
CA LEU A 40 3.50 -20.25 31.06
C LEU A 40 3.93 -19.79 32.45
N ALA A 41 5.05 -20.31 32.96
CA ALA A 41 5.74 -19.73 34.10
C ALA A 41 6.82 -18.74 33.61
N ILE A 42 6.92 -17.57 34.23
CA ILE A 42 7.96 -16.58 33.92
C ILE A 42 8.75 -16.29 35.20
N ILE A 43 10.06 -16.55 35.18
CA ILE A 43 10.99 -16.18 36.25
C ILE A 43 11.69 -14.89 35.83
N LEU A 44 11.58 -13.87 36.67
CA LEU A 44 12.20 -12.56 36.48
C LEU A 44 13.29 -12.37 37.54
N HIS A 45 14.54 -12.44 37.13
CA HIS A 45 15.65 -11.89 37.91
C HIS A 45 15.84 -10.41 37.55
N THR A 46 16.61 -9.69 38.36
CA THR A 46 17.28 -8.46 37.92
C THR A 46 18.18 -8.73 36.72
N CYS A 47 18.62 -7.66 36.07
CA CYS A 47 19.75 -7.71 35.14
C CYS A 47 20.56 -6.40 35.32
N GLU A 48 21.90 -6.45 35.34
CA GLU A 48 22.83 -5.33 35.55
C GLU A 48 22.87 -4.30 34.39
N PHE A 49 21.72 -3.85 33.87
CA PHE A 49 21.64 -2.86 32.81
C PHE A 49 20.56 -1.78 33.03
N PRO A 50 20.70 -0.60 32.37
CA PRO A 50 19.78 0.51 32.54
C PRO A 50 18.32 0.12 32.30
N GLN A 51 17.50 0.27 33.35
CA GLN A 51 16.07 -0.05 33.38
C GLN A 51 15.74 -1.55 33.23
N GLY A 52 16.63 -2.48 33.61
CA GLY A 52 16.39 -3.94 33.55
C GLY A 52 15.02 -4.38 34.07
N ASN A 53 14.64 -3.97 35.28
CA ASN A 53 13.33 -4.27 35.86
C ASN A 53 12.14 -3.70 35.05
N SER A 54 12.32 -2.57 34.35
CA SER A 54 11.29 -2.04 33.44
C SER A 54 11.18 -2.86 32.15
N TRP A 55 12.30 -3.42 31.66
CA TRP A 55 12.32 -4.36 30.55
C TRP A 55 11.66 -5.68 30.92
N ALA A 56 11.99 -6.28 32.06
CA ALA A 56 11.33 -7.47 32.60
C ALA A 56 9.80 -7.28 32.68
N LYS A 57 9.33 -6.18 33.29
CA LYS A 57 7.91 -5.82 33.33
C LYS A 57 7.29 -5.65 31.93
N ARG A 58 8.03 -5.06 30.97
CA ARG A 58 7.58 -4.83 29.59
C ARG A 58 7.44 -6.14 28.80
N ILE A 59 8.36 -7.08 28.96
CA ILE A 59 8.37 -8.35 28.20
C ILE A 59 7.38 -9.37 28.75
N THR A 60 7.20 -9.45 30.07
CA THR A 60 6.10 -10.22 30.70
C THR A 60 4.74 -9.80 30.16
N LYS A 61 4.46 -8.49 30.14
CA LYS A 61 3.24 -7.93 29.52
C LYS A 61 3.11 -8.21 28.02
N LYS A 62 4.20 -8.53 27.31
CA LYS A 62 4.20 -8.88 25.88
C LYS A 62 4.07 -10.38 25.62
N ALA A 63 4.56 -11.23 26.52
CA ALA A 63 4.29 -12.67 26.49
C ALA A 63 2.79 -12.95 26.68
N ILE A 64 2.19 -12.39 27.74
CA ILE A 64 0.75 -12.60 28.05
C ILE A 64 -0.16 -12.15 26.89
N GLN A 65 0.16 -11.03 26.24
CA GLN A 65 -0.58 -10.52 25.07
C GLN A 65 -0.53 -11.43 23.83
N VAL A 66 0.25 -12.51 23.84
CA VAL A 66 0.35 -13.50 22.76
C VAL A 66 -0.06 -14.90 23.23
N LEU A 67 -0.56 -15.07 24.46
CA LEU A 67 -1.27 -16.30 24.86
C LEU A 67 -2.70 -16.30 24.31
N ASN A 68 -3.43 -17.41 24.45
CA ASN A 68 -4.89 -17.45 24.27
C ASN A 68 -5.58 -17.04 25.57
N SER A 69 -6.84 -16.62 25.49
CA SER A 69 -7.64 -16.15 26.64
C SER A 69 -7.75 -17.17 27.79
N GLU A 70 -7.78 -18.47 27.47
CA GLU A 70 -7.86 -19.58 28.43
C GLU A 70 -6.52 -20.21 28.83
N ASP A 71 -5.40 -19.78 28.24
CA ASP A 71 -4.06 -20.24 28.64
C ASP A 71 -3.67 -19.63 30.00
N LEU A 72 -3.00 -20.42 30.83
CA LEU A 72 -2.55 -20.00 32.16
C LEU A 72 -1.19 -19.29 32.08
N VAL A 73 -1.01 -18.28 32.91
CA VAL A 73 0.28 -17.58 33.07
C VAL A 73 0.49 -17.13 34.50
N GLY A 74 1.72 -17.29 34.99
CA GLY A 74 2.18 -16.84 36.30
C GLY A 74 3.57 -16.24 36.20
N ALA A 75 3.91 -15.32 37.11
CA ALA A 75 5.25 -14.72 37.17
C ALA A 75 5.83 -14.78 38.59
N MET A 76 7.12 -15.04 38.68
CA MET A 76 7.90 -15.12 39.92
C MET A 76 9.11 -14.19 39.85
N ALA A 77 9.58 -13.76 41.01
CA ALA A 77 10.85 -13.07 41.22
C ALA A 77 11.32 -13.30 42.66
N GLN A 78 12.60 -13.08 42.95
CA GLN A 78 12.99 -12.77 44.32
C GLN A 78 12.59 -11.33 44.63
N THR A 79 11.90 -11.10 45.75
CA THR A 79 11.47 -9.78 46.24
C THR A 79 12.08 -9.53 47.64
N SER A 80 11.66 -8.46 48.32
CA SER A 80 11.97 -8.24 49.74
C SER A 80 11.48 -9.35 50.69
N ALA A 81 10.57 -10.23 50.23
CA ALA A 81 10.06 -11.37 51.00
C ALA A 81 10.82 -12.69 50.73
N GLY A 82 11.70 -12.72 49.72
CA GLY A 82 12.34 -13.93 49.19
C GLY A 82 11.77 -14.34 47.83
N ASP A 83 11.97 -15.58 47.43
CA ASP A 83 11.43 -16.15 46.18
C ASP A 83 9.90 -16.28 46.26
N GLU A 84 9.15 -15.46 45.51
CA GLU A 84 7.67 -15.48 45.53
C GLU A 84 7.01 -15.33 44.15
N TRP A 85 5.71 -15.66 44.09
CA TRP A 85 4.86 -15.38 42.94
C TRP A 85 4.38 -13.92 42.97
N ILE A 86 4.72 -13.16 41.93
CA ILE A 86 4.09 -11.86 41.63
C ILE A 86 2.59 -12.07 41.34
N PHE A 87 2.26 -13.19 40.70
CA PHE A 87 0.92 -13.77 40.59
C PHE A 87 1.04 -15.24 40.17
N GLU A 88 0.22 -16.10 40.78
CA GLU A 88 0.12 -17.54 40.44
C GLU A 88 -0.50 -17.76 39.04
N LEU A 89 -0.48 -19.02 38.57
CA LEU A 89 -1.00 -19.43 37.26
C LEU A 89 -2.47 -19.02 37.05
N THR A 90 -2.67 -17.91 36.34
CA THR A 90 -3.95 -17.23 36.13
C THR A 90 -4.29 -17.19 34.63
N PRO A 91 -5.55 -17.35 34.20
CA PRO A 91 -5.94 -17.24 32.79
C PRO A 91 -5.55 -15.88 32.17
N ALA A 92 -4.94 -15.89 30.99
CA ALA A 92 -4.44 -14.68 30.32
C ALA A 92 -5.55 -13.69 29.93
N SER A 93 -6.82 -14.13 29.86
CA SER A 93 -8.00 -13.26 29.77
C SER A 93 -8.05 -12.19 30.88
N LYS A 94 -7.50 -12.48 32.07
CA LYS A 94 -7.37 -11.54 33.19
C LYS A 94 -6.23 -10.52 33.04
N TYR A 95 -5.68 -10.32 31.84
CA TYR A 95 -4.58 -9.38 31.56
C TYR A 95 -4.74 -7.99 32.24
N ALA A 96 -5.96 -7.45 32.29
CA ALA A 96 -6.24 -6.16 32.95
C ALA A 96 -6.02 -6.18 34.48
N GLU A 97 -6.27 -7.32 35.14
CA GLU A 97 -6.02 -7.54 36.58
C GLU A 97 -4.52 -7.78 36.86
N LEU A 98 -3.82 -8.45 35.92
CA LEU A 98 -2.40 -8.79 36.05
C LEU A 98 -1.45 -7.60 35.79
N VAL A 99 -1.84 -6.65 34.93
CA VAL A 99 -0.99 -5.48 34.59
C VAL A 99 -0.60 -4.63 35.81
N PRO A 100 -1.50 -4.29 36.76
CA PRO A 100 -1.14 -3.63 38.01
C PRO A 100 -0.09 -4.40 38.84
N LEU A 101 -0.25 -5.72 39.00
CA LEU A 101 0.69 -6.56 39.75
C LEU A 101 2.09 -6.52 39.11
N ILE A 102 2.16 -6.71 37.79
CA ILE A 102 3.42 -6.61 37.03
C ILE A 102 4.03 -5.21 37.14
N ASN A 103 3.22 -4.14 37.11
CA ASN A 103 3.73 -2.77 37.24
C ASN A 103 4.35 -2.53 38.62
N ASN A 104 3.75 -3.08 39.68
CA ASN A 104 4.16 -2.84 41.06
C ASN A 104 5.30 -3.76 41.54
N ALA A 105 5.47 -4.94 40.94
CA ALA A 105 6.46 -5.94 41.35
C ALA A 105 7.89 -5.40 41.59
N GLU A 106 8.48 -5.64 42.75
CA GLU A 106 9.88 -5.28 43.02
C GLU A 106 10.76 -6.50 42.73
N ILE A 107 11.30 -6.54 41.51
CA ILE A 107 12.19 -7.60 41.04
C ILE A 107 13.58 -7.36 41.64
N GLY A 108 14.07 -8.32 42.41
CA GLY A 108 15.36 -8.29 43.07
C GLY A 108 16.35 -9.31 42.52
N ASP A 109 17.50 -9.31 43.19
CA ASP A 109 18.63 -10.20 42.95
C ASP A 109 18.36 -11.61 43.52
N MET A 110 18.76 -12.67 42.81
CA MET A 110 18.38 -14.06 43.06
C MET A 110 19.58 -14.91 43.45
N GLY A 111 19.58 -15.44 44.67
CA GLY A 111 20.68 -16.31 45.12
C GLY A 111 20.77 -17.65 44.38
N THR A 112 19.66 -18.14 43.81
CA THR A 112 19.60 -19.41 43.07
C THR A 112 18.42 -19.44 42.10
N PHE A 113 18.56 -20.14 40.97
CA PHE A 113 17.41 -20.50 40.15
C PHE A 113 16.56 -21.63 40.77
N GLY A 114 17.12 -22.41 41.70
CA GLY A 114 16.53 -23.65 42.21
C GLY A 114 15.16 -23.48 42.86
N THR A 115 14.95 -22.45 43.69
CA THR A 115 13.69 -22.22 44.40
C THR A 115 12.56 -21.91 43.41
N THR A 116 12.74 -20.88 42.58
CA THR A 116 11.74 -20.41 41.61
C THR A 116 11.47 -21.45 40.51
N MET A 117 12.50 -22.17 40.05
CA MET A 117 12.29 -23.27 39.09
C MET A 117 11.45 -24.40 39.70
N LYS A 118 11.67 -24.74 40.98
CA LYS A 118 10.84 -25.72 41.68
C LYS A 118 9.40 -25.22 41.87
N MET A 119 9.21 -23.99 42.35
CA MET A 119 7.87 -23.41 42.55
C MET A 119 7.08 -23.36 41.23
N GLY A 120 7.72 -22.92 40.15
CA GLY A 120 7.13 -22.93 38.81
C GLY A 120 6.83 -24.33 38.29
N LEU A 121 7.72 -25.30 38.54
CA LEU A 121 7.49 -26.70 38.17
C LEU A 121 6.30 -27.30 38.93
N ASP A 122 6.25 -27.17 40.25
CA ASP A 122 5.19 -27.72 41.10
C ASP A 122 3.80 -27.18 40.68
N ALA A 123 3.71 -25.89 40.29
CA ALA A 123 2.51 -25.28 39.72
C ALA A 123 2.21 -25.76 38.27
N LEU A 124 3.21 -25.82 37.40
CA LEU A 124 3.02 -26.30 36.01
C LEU A 124 2.63 -27.79 35.95
N VAL A 125 3.09 -28.62 36.89
CA VAL A 125 2.75 -30.04 36.98
C VAL A 125 1.30 -30.25 37.43
N THR A 126 0.83 -29.43 38.38
CA THR A 126 -0.53 -29.53 38.94
C THR A 126 -1.60 -28.87 38.08
N CYS A 127 -1.26 -27.98 37.16
CA CYS A 127 -2.23 -27.28 36.31
C CYS A 127 -2.77 -28.14 35.13
N ASP A 128 -4.04 -27.91 34.79
CA ASP A 128 -4.74 -28.50 33.64
C ASP A 128 -4.31 -27.80 32.33
N ALA A 129 -3.09 -28.12 31.89
CA ALA A 129 -2.49 -27.61 30.67
C ALA A 129 -1.72 -28.71 29.93
N SER A 130 -2.04 -28.90 28.66
CA SER A 130 -1.44 -29.92 27.77
C SER A 130 -0.09 -29.49 27.19
N SER A 131 0.29 -28.22 27.34
CA SER A 131 1.63 -27.72 27.03
C SER A 131 2.12 -26.81 28.15
N ARG A 132 3.35 -27.05 28.62
CA ARG A 132 3.90 -26.44 29.83
C ARG A 132 5.29 -25.87 29.51
N HIS A 133 5.45 -24.57 29.74
CA HIS A 133 6.68 -23.87 29.39
C HIS A 133 7.09 -22.88 30.49
N MET A 134 8.39 -22.74 30.68
CA MET A 134 9.00 -21.77 31.58
C MET A 134 9.94 -20.86 30.80
N ILE A 135 9.95 -19.55 31.12
CA ILE A 135 10.92 -18.59 30.59
C ILE A 135 11.67 -17.95 31.76
N ILE A 136 13.00 -17.97 31.71
CA ILE A 136 13.88 -17.25 32.65
C ILE A 136 14.56 -16.09 31.93
N ILE A 137 14.56 -14.90 32.54
CA ILE A 137 15.46 -13.80 32.18
C ILE A 137 16.39 -13.51 33.37
N SER A 138 17.69 -13.40 33.11
CA SER A 138 18.75 -13.18 34.10
C SER A 138 20.06 -12.78 33.41
N ASP A 139 21.02 -12.27 34.18
CA ASP A 139 22.44 -12.09 33.87
C ASP A 139 23.32 -13.29 34.33
N GLY A 140 22.75 -14.33 34.92
CA GLY A 140 23.37 -15.66 35.01
C GLY A 140 24.35 -15.91 36.16
N ASP A 141 24.44 -14.99 37.12
CA ASP A 141 25.20 -15.12 38.37
C ASP A 141 24.54 -16.04 39.41
N ALA A 142 23.21 -16.12 39.42
CA ALA A 142 22.41 -16.93 40.33
C ALA A 142 22.82 -18.42 40.28
N SER A 143 22.98 -19.04 41.45
CA SER A 143 23.49 -20.40 41.54
C SER A 143 22.60 -21.45 40.85
N PRO A 144 23.19 -22.48 40.21
CA PRO A 144 22.46 -23.40 39.34
C PRO A 144 21.45 -24.28 40.12
N PRO A 145 20.37 -24.72 39.46
CA PRO A 145 19.45 -25.70 40.02
C PRO A 145 20.12 -27.07 40.15
N THR A 146 19.60 -27.94 41.01
CA THR A 146 20.14 -29.30 41.14
C THR A 146 19.83 -30.14 39.89
N PRO A 147 20.69 -31.09 39.47
CA PRO A 147 20.40 -32.01 38.38
C PRO A 147 19.12 -32.82 38.59
N GLU A 148 18.79 -33.16 39.84
CA GLU A 148 17.52 -33.80 40.21
C GLU A 148 16.29 -32.94 39.88
N LEU A 149 16.38 -31.62 40.04
CA LEU A 149 15.30 -30.70 39.67
C LEU A 149 15.16 -30.63 38.15
N LEU A 150 16.27 -30.52 37.41
CA LEU A 150 16.26 -30.53 35.94
C LEU A 150 15.70 -31.84 35.37
N GLY A 151 16.00 -32.99 35.98
CA GLY A 151 15.41 -34.28 35.63
C GLY A 151 13.88 -34.26 35.68
N LYS A 152 13.29 -33.66 36.72
CA LYS A 152 11.83 -33.56 36.88
C LYS A 152 11.15 -32.69 35.83
N PHE A 153 11.83 -31.69 35.26
CA PHE A 153 11.31 -30.95 34.10
C PHE A 153 11.13 -31.89 32.89
N ILE A 154 12.12 -32.75 32.61
CA ILE A 154 12.07 -33.74 31.53
C ILE A 154 10.94 -34.76 31.78
N GLU A 155 10.89 -35.34 32.99
CA GLU A 155 9.87 -36.32 33.39
C GLU A 155 8.44 -35.80 33.20
N ASN A 156 8.20 -34.52 33.51
CA ASN A 156 6.89 -33.89 33.43
C ASN A 156 6.62 -33.15 32.10
N GLN A 157 7.51 -33.30 31.12
CA GLN A 157 7.44 -32.67 29.79
C GLN A 157 7.34 -31.12 29.84
N VAL A 158 7.96 -30.51 30.85
CA VAL A 158 8.05 -29.06 31.03
C VAL A 158 9.36 -28.55 30.41
N SER A 159 9.26 -27.66 29.44
CA SER A 159 10.44 -27.07 28.78
C SER A 159 10.78 -25.70 29.38
N CYS A 160 12.07 -25.38 29.52
CA CYS A 160 12.53 -24.09 30.05
C CYS A 160 13.41 -23.37 29.02
N SER A 161 13.01 -22.18 28.56
CA SER A 161 13.83 -21.30 27.73
C SER A 161 14.47 -20.21 28.58
N THR A 162 15.73 -19.88 28.31
CA THR A 162 16.55 -18.95 29.10
C THR A 162 17.03 -17.77 28.25
N VAL A 163 17.10 -16.59 28.85
CA VAL A 163 17.49 -15.34 28.17
C VAL A 163 18.55 -14.61 29.00
N ALA A 164 19.81 -14.72 28.59
CA ALA A 164 20.94 -14.00 29.16
C ALA A 164 20.94 -12.53 28.71
N VAL A 165 21.00 -11.58 29.64
CA VAL A 165 20.95 -10.14 29.33
C VAL A 165 22.01 -9.37 30.10
N PHE A 166 23.07 -8.95 29.41
CA PHE A 166 24.30 -8.38 30.00
C PHE A 166 24.89 -9.27 31.12
N PRO A 167 25.24 -10.53 30.79
CA PRO A 167 25.62 -11.51 31.80
C PRO A 167 26.86 -11.12 32.61
N HIS A 168 26.82 -11.40 33.92
CA HIS A 168 27.87 -11.00 34.84
C HIS A 168 29.19 -11.72 34.52
N ASN A 169 30.27 -10.95 34.34
CA ASN A 169 31.56 -11.40 33.79
C ASN A 169 31.50 -12.10 32.41
N GLY A 170 30.35 -12.12 31.73
CA GLY A 170 30.15 -12.80 30.45
C GLY A 170 29.85 -14.29 30.52
N ASP A 171 29.64 -14.88 31.71
CA ASP A 171 29.29 -16.30 31.82
C ASP A 171 27.80 -16.53 31.51
N THR A 172 27.51 -17.53 30.69
CA THR A 172 26.14 -17.96 30.37
C THR A 172 25.96 -19.47 30.43
N ALA A 173 26.96 -20.23 30.90
CA ALA A 173 26.97 -21.69 30.83
C ALA A 173 25.79 -22.32 31.57
N ILE A 174 25.45 -21.80 32.75
CA ILE A 174 24.30 -22.23 33.56
C ILE A 174 22.97 -22.04 32.80
N LEU A 175 22.79 -20.89 32.15
CA LEU A 175 21.57 -20.58 31.40
C LEU A 175 21.48 -21.43 30.12
N GLU A 176 22.59 -21.72 29.45
CA GLU A 176 22.62 -22.62 28.29
C GLU A 176 22.35 -24.08 28.70
N GLU A 177 22.92 -24.56 29.80
CA GLU A 177 22.67 -25.90 30.36
C GLU A 177 21.20 -26.10 30.73
N ILE A 178 20.59 -25.17 31.49
CA ILE A 178 19.17 -25.24 31.88
C ILE A 178 18.26 -25.39 30.65
N ALA A 179 18.51 -24.61 29.60
CA ALA A 179 17.72 -24.68 28.37
C ALA A 179 17.98 -25.95 27.55
N GLY A 180 19.24 -26.40 27.49
CA GLY A 180 19.63 -27.63 26.79
C GLY A 180 19.02 -28.89 27.43
N VAL A 181 19.15 -29.02 28.75
CA VAL A 181 18.66 -30.18 29.51
C VAL A 181 17.13 -30.27 29.51
N THR A 182 16.43 -29.14 29.62
CA THR A 182 14.95 -29.12 29.61
C THR A 182 14.33 -29.07 28.20
N GLY A 183 15.14 -29.07 27.13
CA GLY A 183 14.65 -29.04 25.74
C GLY A 183 14.00 -27.72 25.31
N GLY A 184 14.30 -26.61 26.00
CA GLY A 184 13.90 -25.26 25.61
C GLY A 184 14.90 -24.61 24.66
N ARG A 185 15.17 -23.32 24.84
CA ARG A 185 16.13 -22.53 24.05
C ARG A 185 16.86 -21.51 24.88
N PHE A 186 18.18 -21.46 24.70
CA PHE A 186 19.02 -20.37 25.17
C PHE A 186 18.96 -19.17 24.20
N TYR A 187 19.00 -17.95 24.74
CA TYR A 187 19.06 -16.70 24.00
C TYR A 187 20.05 -15.73 24.64
N TYR A 188 20.96 -15.19 23.83
CA TYR A 188 21.85 -14.10 24.24
C TYR A 188 21.74 -12.91 23.25
N PRO A 189 20.69 -12.07 23.38
CA PRO A 189 20.49 -10.92 22.50
C PRO A 189 21.48 -9.79 22.81
N SER A 190 22.25 -9.38 21.81
CA SER A 190 23.17 -8.23 21.89
C SER A 190 22.48 -6.85 21.97
N ASP A 191 21.15 -6.81 21.96
CA ASP A 191 20.32 -5.60 22.02
C ASP A 191 19.02 -5.89 22.81
N PRO A 192 18.76 -5.22 23.95
CA PRO A 192 17.52 -5.36 24.72
C PRO A 192 16.23 -5.14 23.94
N ASN A 193 16.25 -4.38 22.83
CA ASN A 193 15.07 -4.20 21.98
C ASN A 193 14.60 -5.50 21.32
N GLN A 194 15.42 -6.56 21.31
CA GLN A 194 15.04 -7.90 20.83
C GLN A 194 14.23 -8.69 21.88
N LEU A 195 14.36 -8.40 23.18
CA LEU A 195 13.72 -9.16 24.27
C LEU A 195 12.19 -9.34 24.12
N PRO A 196 11.40 -8.32 23.72
CA PRO A 196 9.97 -8.50 23.48
C PRO A 196 9.67 -9.51 22.36
N SER A 197 10.54 -9.62 21.34
CA SER A 197 10.35 -10.57 20.24
C SER A 197 10.70 -12.01 20.65
N ILE A 198 11.69 -12.18 21.55
CA ILE A 198 12.07 -13.47 22.13
C ILE A 198 10.94 -13.99 23.03
N PHE A 199 10.46 -13.17 23.97
CA PHE A 199 9.35 -13.55 24.86
C PHE A 199 8.06 -13.85 24.08
N ILE A 200 7.77 -13.12 23.01
CA ILE A 200 6.65 -13.42 22.10
C ILE A 200 6.87 -14.76 21.37
N LYS A 201 8.09 -15.06 20.91
CA LYS A 201 8.43 -16.30 20.19
C LYS A 201 8.34 -17.53 21.10
N GLU A 202 8.76 -17.42 22.35
CA GLU A 202 8.67 -18.51 23.32
C GLU A 202 7.25 -18.69 23.85
N ALA A 203 6.49 -17.61 24.13
CA ALA A 203 5.05 -17.72 24.44
C ALA A 203 4.23 -18.37 23.30
N LYS A 204 4.60 -18.13 22.03
CA LYS A 204 4.02 -18.83 20.86
C LYS A 204 4.30 -20.34 20.84
N THR A 205 5.22 -20.89 21.62
CA THR A 205 5.46 -22.35 21.64
C THR A 205 4.26 -23.10 22.20
N LEU A 206 3.60 -22.56 23.22
CA LEU A 206 2.41 -23.14 23.85
C LEU A 206 1.25 -23.28 22.86
N ARG A 207 1.08 -22.31 21.95
CA ARG A 207 0.07 -22.33 20.87
C ARG A 207 0.20 -23.52 19.91
N ARG A 208 1.29 -24.29 19.95
CA ARG A 208 1.41 -25.56 19.21
C ARG A 208 0.36 -26.59 19.64
N SER A 209 -0.26 -26.44 20.81
CA SER A 209 -1.42 -27.24 21.23
C SER A 209 -2.63 -27.12 20.28
N GLN A 210 -2.71 -26.04 19.49
CA GLN A 210 -3.73 -25.84 18.46
C GLN A 210 -3.47 -26.66 17.18
N LEU A 211 -2.41 -27.48 17.13
CA LEU A 211 -2.14 -28.42 16.03
C LEU A 211 -2.79 -29.77 16.32
N GLN A 212 -3.95 -30.01 15.72
CA GLN A 212 -4.64 -31.30 15.82
C GLN A 212 -3.98 -32.28 14.85
N VAL A 213 -3.21 -33.23 15.38
CA VAL A 213 -2.61 -34.33 14.62
C VAL A 213 -3.45 -35.58 14.89
N ARG A 214 -4.50 -35.76 14.08
CA ARG A 214 -5.42 -36.90 14.16
C ARG A 214 -5.93 -37.26 12.77
N ASP A 215 -6.35 -38.50 12.66
CA ASP A 215 -7.00 -39.07 11.48
C ASP A 215 -8.49 -38.68 11.42
N PHE A 216 -8.94 -38.13 10.28
CA PHE A 216 -10.35 -37.81 10.04
C PHE A 216 -10.67 -37.72 8.55
N VAL A 217 -11.93 -37.96 8.18
CA VAL A 217 -12.48 -37.65 6.86
C VAL A 217 -13.28 -36.35 6.96
N PRO A 218 -13.02 -35.32 6.15
CA PRO A 218 -13.80 -34.09 6.17
C PRO A 218 -15.24 -34.32 5.70
N SER A 219 -16.21 -33.78 6.43
CA SER A 219 -17.62 -33.76 6.04
C SER A 219 -17.99 -32.47 5.33
N ARG A 220 -18.86 -32.55 4.31
CA ARG A 220 -19.35 -31.39 3.56
C ARG A 220 -20.52 -30.74 4.30
N VAL A 221 -20.34 -29.48 4.70
CA VAL A 221 -21.31 -28.71 5.51
C VAL A 221 -22.22 -27.84 4.65
N ASN A 222 -21.68 -27.22 3.59
CA ASN A 222 -22.43 -26.34 2.69
C ASN A 222 -22.13 -26.64 1.22
N THR A 223 -22.85 -25.96 0.32
CA THR A 223 -22.60 -25.98 -1.13
C THR A 223 -22.13 -24.61 -1.61
N ASP A 224 -20.98 -24.60 -2.28
CA ASP A 224 -20.42 -23.45 -2.99
C ASP A 224 -19.83 -23.95 -4.33
N PRO A 225 -19.75 -23.11 -5.38
CA PRO A 225 -19.07 -23.46 -6.64
C PRO A 225 -17.60 -23.92 -6.52
N MET A 226 -16.95 -23.75 -5.37
CA MET A 226 -15.63 -24.30 -5.00
C MET A 226 -15.63 -25.83 -4.79
N LEU A 227 -16.80 -26.45 -4.58
CA LEU A 227 -16.98 -27.90 -4.45
C LEU A 227 -17.88 -28.43 -5.57
N ARG A 228 -17.67 -27.94 -6.81
CA ARG A 228 -18.41 -28.42 -7.98
C ARG A 228 -17.79 -29.71 -8.48
N ASP A 229 -18.64 -30.72 -8.69
CA ASP A 229 -18.27 -32.06 -9.15
C ASP A 229 -17.28 -32.75 -8.20
N ILE A 230 -17.26 -32.33 -6.92
CA ILE A 230 -16.51 -32.90 -5.80
C ILE A 230 -17.53 -33.35 -4.76
N THR A 231 -17.78 -34.65 -4.68
CA THR A 231 -18.80 -35.27 -3.81
C THR A 231 -18.22 -35.79 -2.50
N GLU A 232 -17.01 -36.33 -2.55
CA GLU A 232 -16.29 -36.92 -1.43
C GLU A 232 -14.90 -36.26 -1.29
N SER A 233 -14.20 -36.53 -0.20
CA SER A 233 -12.80 -36.11 -0.03
C SER A 233 -12.03 -37.17 0.78
N PRO A 234 -10.75 -37.45 0.46
CA PRO A 234 -9.95 -38.41 1.20
C PRO A 234 -9.72 -38.01 2.66
N GLN A 235 -9.11 -38.92 3.41
CA GLN A 235 -8.68 -38.70 4.77
C GLN A 235 -7.61 -37.58 4.88
N LEU A 236 -7.55 -36.94 6.04
CA LEU A 236 -6.52 -36.00 6.45
C LEU A 236 -5.94 -36.43 7.81
N HIS A 237 -4.66 -36.17 8.02
CA HIS A 237 -3.90 -36.54 9.24
C HIS A 237 -3.63 -35.37 10.20
N GLY A 238 -4.21 -34.20 9.91
CA GLY A 238 -4.17 -33.08 10.82
C GLY A 238 -4.65 -31.75 10.25
N TYR A 239 -4.82 -30.78 11.13
CA TYR A 239 -5.27 -29.42 10.84
C TYR A 239 -4.86 -28.46 11.97
N VAL A 240 -4.94 -27.16 11.69
CA VAL A 240 -4.86 -26.13 12.72
C VAL A 240 -6.25 -25.85 13.26
N LEU A 241 -6.43 -25.99 14.56
CA LEU A 241 -7.68 -25.70 15.26
C LEU A 241 -8.02 -24.20 15.15
N THR A 242 -9.24 -23.91 14.73
CA THR A 242 -9.80 -22.56 14.54
C THR A 242 -11.31 -22.63 14.84
N SER A 243 -11.93 -21.51 15.21
CA SER A 243 -13.39 -21.46 15.40
C SER A 243 -14.10 -20.86 14.17
N PRO A 244 -15.40 -21.17 13.97
CA PRO A 244 -16.25 -20.37 13.09
C PRO A 244 -16.17 -18.88 13.45
N LYS A 245 -16.39 -18.01 12.46
CA LYS A 245 -16.55 -16.57 12.68
C LYS A 245 -18.03 -16.27 12.84
N GLU A 246 -18.41 -15.51 13.86
CA GLU A 246 -19.82 -15.18 14.19
C GLU A 246 -20.57 -14.45 13.06
N ASP A 247 -19.85 -13.87 12.10
CA ASP A 247 -20.41 -13.18 10.95
C ASP A 247 -21.04 -14.19 9.95
N PRO A 248 -22.36 -14.15 9.70
CA PRO A 248 -23.05 -15.14 8.85
C PRO A 248 -22.64 -15.09 7.37
N ARG A 249 -21.77 -14.17 6.96
CA ARG A 249 -21.11 -14.19 5.64
C ARG A 249 -20.00 -15.24 5.57
N ALA A 250 -19.55 -15.78 6.70
CA ALA A 250 -18.63 -16.90 6.79
C ALA A 250 -19.34 -18.22 6.51
N THR A 251 -18.93 -18.91 5.45
CA THR A 251 -19.50 -20.20 5.04
C THR A 251 -18.43 -21.28 5.15
N ILE A 252 -18.61 -22.21 6.09
CA ILE A 252 -17.81 -23.43 6.19
C ILE A 252 -18.31 -24.41 5.12
N LEU A 253 -17.41 -24.87 4.26
CA LEU A 253 -17.71 -25.80 3.16
C LEU A 253 -17.37 -27.24 3.56
N LEU A 254 -16.21 -27.44 4.18
CA LEU A 254 -15.77 -28.72 4.76
C LEU A 254 -15.43 -28.53 6.24
N ALA A 255 -15.75 -29.51 7.07
CA ALA A 255 -15.40 -29.55 8.49
C ALA A 255 -14.87 -30.92 8.94
N ALA A 256 -14.11 -30.97 10.02
CA ALA A 256 -13.72 -32.22 10.66
C ALA A 256 -14.78 -32.60 11.71
N PRO A 257 -15.32 -33.84 11.71
CA PRO A 257 -16.19 -34.28 12.78
C PRO A 257 -15.43 -34.30 14.12
N PRO A 258 -16.09 -33.99 15.26
CA PRO A 258 -15.47 -34.10 16.58
C PRO A 258 -15.00 -35.54 16.83
N SER A 259 -13.87 -35.68 17.53
CA SER A 259 -13.32 -36.99 17.91
C SER A 259 -14.16 -37.66 19.00
N GLU A 260 -13.98 -38.96 19.21
CA GLU A 260 -14.65 -39.68 20.29
C GLU A 260 -14.42 -39.06 21.68
N ALA A 261 -13.24 -38.49 21.94
CA ALA A 261 -12.94 -37.86 23.22
C ALA A 261 -13.76 -36.58 23.41
N GLU A 262 -13.84 -35.76 22.37
CA GLU A 262 -14.66 -34.54 22.33
C GLU A 262 -16.14 -34.87 22.50
N ILE A 263 -16.65 -35.88 21.78
CA ILE A 263 -18.04 -36.37 21.92
C ILE A 263 -18.30 -36.89 23.35
N LYS A 264 -17.34 -37.57 23.99
CA LYS A 264 -17.45 -38.05 25.39
C LYS A 264 -17.42 -36.90 26.41
N ALA A 265 -16.77 -35.78 26.10
CA ALA A 265 -16.91 -34.51 26.85
C ALA A 265 -18.23 -33.75 26.51
N GLY A 266 -19.06 -34.29 25.62
CA GLY A 266 -20.30 -33.68 25.15
C GLY A 266 -20.08 -32.50 24.22
N ASP A 267 -18.93 -32.42 23.55
CA ASP A 267 -18.67 -31.47 22.47
C ASP A 267 -19.30 -31.99 21.16
N THR A 268 -19.92 -31.10 20.39
CA THR A 268 -20.67 -31.43 19.18
C THR A 268 -20.36 -30.49 18.02
N GLU A 269 -19.42 -29.55 18.15
CA GLU A 269 -19.00 -28.71 17.03
C GLU A 269 -17.99 -29.43 16.12
N ALA A 270 -18.15 -29.22 14.81
CA ALA A 270 -17.23 -29.73 13.79
C ALA A 270 -16.26 -28.62 13.37
N ASP A 271 -14.95 -28.93 13.39
CA ASP A 271 -13.91 -27.93 13.19
C ASP A 271 -13.83 -27.45 11.74
N PRO A 272 -13.70 -26.13 11.45
CA PRO A 272 -13.58 -25.63 10.09
C PRO A 272 -12.34 -26.18 9.38
N ILE A 273 -12.53 -26.88 8.25
CA ILE A 273 -11.45 -27.40 7.41
C ILE A 273 -11.27 -26.56 6.15
N LEU A 274 -12.37 -26.24 5.46
CA LEU A 274 -12.39 -25.32 4.34
C LEU A 274 -13.53 -24.32 4.55
N ALA A 275 -13.20 -23.03 4.66
CA ALA A 275 -14.18 -21.96 4.86
C ALA A 275 -13.92 -20.80 3.89
N VAL A 276 -14.99 -20.10 3.49
CA VAL A 276 -14.96 -18.99 2.53
C VAL A 276 -15.85 -17.84 2.99
N TRP A 277 -15.47 -16.60 2.70
CA TRP A 277 -16.35 -15.43 2.85
C TRP A 277 -15.95 -14.27 1.93
N ARG A 278 -16.81 -13.25 1.86
CA ARG A 278 -16.55 -12.01 1.12
C ARG A 278 -16.01 -10.92 2.06
N TYR A 279 -14.72 -10.63 1.96
CA TYR A 279 -14.11 -9.50 2.65
C TYR A 279 -14.00 -8.27 1.72
N GLY A 280 -14.90 -7.30 1.93
CA GLY A 280 -14.99 -6.09 1.12
C GLY A 280 -15.35 -6.37 -0.34
N LEU A 281 -14.44 -6.02 -1.26
CA LEU A 281 -14.59 -6.28 -2.70
C LEU A 281 -14.04 -7.65 -3.14
N GLY A 282 -13.32 -8.36 -2.28
CA GLY A 282 -12.70 -9.65 -2.58
C GLY A 282 -13.39 -10.84 -1.92
N MET A 283 -13.00 -12.04 -2.34
CA MET A 283 -13.37 -13.30 -1.72
C MET A 283 -12.11 -13.92 -1.09
N THR A 284 -12.21 -14.47 0.12
CA THR A 284 -11.06 -15.07 0.82
C THR A 284 -11.45 -16.42 1.42
N ALA A 285 -10.56 -17.40 1.27
CA ALA A 285 -10.68 -18.73 1.85
C ALA A 285 -9.66 -18.96 2.97
N ALA A 286 -10.03 -19.81 3.94
CA ALA A 286 -9.14 -20.49 4.85
C ALA A 286 -9.23 -22.00 4.60
N PHE A 287 -8.09 -22.66 4.43
CA PHE A 287 -7.96 -24.11 4.49
C PHE A 287 -7.05 -24.42 5.69
N THR A 288 -7.54 -25.16 6.68
CA THR A 288 -6.85 -25.28 7.99
C THR A 288 -5.96 -26.52 8.08
N SER A 289 -6.18 -27.51 7.22
CA SER A 289 -5.19 -28.54 6.87
C SER A 289 -4.24 -28.02 5.79
N ASP A 290 -3.27 -28.84 5.37
CA ASP A 290 -2.20 -28.45 4.46
C ASP A 290 -2.37 -29.03 3.04
N LEU A 291 -1.64 -28.43 2.10
CA LEU A 291 -1.59 -28.85 0.70
C LEU A 291 -0.27 -29.57 0.42
N THR A 292 0.17 -30.42 1.37
CA THR A 292 1.42 -31.19 1.31
C THR A 292 1.22 -32.59 1.86
N GLU A 293 2.23 -33.46 1.77
CA GLU A 293 2.18 -34.83 2.28
C GLU A 293 2.13 -34.93 3.82
N ARG A 294 2.37 -33.84 4.56
CA ARG A 294 2.43 -33.85 6.03
C ARG A 294 1.08 -34.12 6.70
N TRP A 295 0.00 -33.49 6.25
CA TRP A 295 -1.36 -33.81 6.71
C TRP A 295 -2.26 -34.26 5.55
N GLY A 296 -2.06 -33.70 4.36
CA GLY A 296 -2.76 -34.02 3.12
C GLY A 296 -2.16 -35.16 2.28
N LYS A 297 -1.50 -36.17 2.85
CA LYS A 297 -0.85 -37.26 2.06
C LYS A 297 -1.82 -37.92 1.06
N ASP A 298 -3.04 -38.23 1.50
CA ASP A 298 -4.05 -38.89 0.67
C ASP A 298 -4.74 -37.89 -0.27
N TRP A 299 -4.70 -36.60 0.06
CA TRP A 299 -5.16 -35.51 -0.80
C TRP A 299 -4.20 -35.24 -1.95
N VAL A 300 -2.88 -35.17 -1.72
CA VAL A 300 -1.88 -34.93 -2.79
C VAL A 300 -1.93 -36.03 -3.86
N ASN A 301 -2.29 -37.26 -3.48
CA ASN A 301 -2.40 -38.42 -4.37
C ASN A 301 -3.82 -38.65 -4.96
N TRP A 302 -4.77 -37.75 -4.73
CA TRP A 302 -6.17 -37.92 -5.15
C TRP A 302 -6.48 -37.27 -6.50
N ASP A 303 -7.21 -37.98 -7.36
CA ASP A 303 -7.52 -37.55 -8.74
C ASP A 303 -8.14 -36.15 -8.82
N GLN A 304 -9.00 -35.77 -7.87
CA GLN A 304 -9.65 -34.45 -7.87
C GLN A 304 -8.86 -33.35 -7.15
N TYR A 305 -7.65 -33.62 -6.65
CA TYR A 305 -6.83 -32.64 -5.94
C TYR A 305 -6.53 -31.40 -6.78
N GLN A 306 -6.10 -31.59 -8.04
CA GLN A 306 -5.86 -30.48 -8.95
C GLN A 306 -7.15 -29.72 -9.28
N GLN A 307 -8.29 -30.42 -9.39
CA GLN A 307 -9.60 -29.80 -9.57
C GLN A 307 -9.96 -28.92 -8.36
N LEU A 308 -9.82 -29.42 -7.14
CA LEU A 308 -10.10 -28.68 -5.91
C LEU A 308 -9.18 -27.45 -5.77
N VAL A 309 -7.86 -27.60 -5.94
CA VAL A 309 -6.92 -26.48 -5.83
C VAL A 309 -7.19 -25.40 -6.90
N ASN A 310 -7.50 -25.80 -8.13
CA ASN A 310 -7.87 -24.86 -9.19
C ASN A 310 -9.22 -24.18 -8.90
N GLN A 311 -10.23 -24.89 -8.39
CA GLN A 311 -11.51 -24.30 -7.97
C GLN A 311 -11.31 -23.33 -6.78
N MET A 312 -10.48 -23.68 -5.79
CA MET A 312 -10.13 -22.81 -4.67
C MET A 312 -9.50 -21.50 -5.12
N ILE A 313 -8.46 -21.57 -5.96
CA ILE A 313 -7.76 -20.38 -6.50
C ILE A 313 -8.68 -19.55 -7.39
N THR A 314 -9.49 -20.19 -8.24
CA THR A 314 -10.46 -19.51 -9.11
C THR A 314 -11.51 -18.75 -8.30
N ARG A 315 -12.06 -19.36 -7.23
CA ARG A 315 -13.12 -18.78 -6.39
C ARG A 315 -12.66 -17.55 -5.58
N ILE A 316 -11.38 -17.51 -5.16
CA ILE A 316 -10.78 -16.35 -4.48
C ILE A 316 -10.21 -15.31 -5.46
N SER A 317 -10.03 -15.68 -6.73
CA SER A 317 -9.53 -14.75 -7.75
C SER A 317 -10.52 -13.60 -8.01
N ARG A 318 -10.00 -12.43 -8.37
CA ARG A 318 -10.83 -11.31 -8.80
C ARG A 318 -11.33 -11.57 -10.22
N THR A 319 -12.50 -12.19 -10.34
CA THR A 319 -13.23 -12.33 -11.61
C THR A 319 -13.54 -10.95 -12.20
N ARG A 320 -12.70 -10.51 -13.14
CA ARG A 320 -12.97 -9.34 -13.97
C ARG A 320 -14.10 -9.71 -14.94
N ARG A 321 -15.34 -9.46 -14.53
CA ARG A 321 -16.46 -9.42 -15.48
C ARG A 321 -16.14 -8.39 -16.56
N GLU A 322 -16.28 -8.77 -17.81
CA GLU A 322 -16.35 -7.79 -18.88
C GLU A 322 -17.68 -7.06 -18.74
N GLN A 323 -17.61 -5.79 -18.34
CA GLN A 323 -18.74 -4.88 -18.34
C GLN A 323 -18.50 -3.90 -19.48
N TYR A 324 -19.35 -3.96 -20.47
CA TYR A 324 -19.36 -3.08 -21.62
C TYR A 324 -20.25 -1.85 -21.36
N LEU A 325 -21.22 -1.97 -20.45
CA LEU A 325 -21.96 -0.85 -19.91
C LEU A 325 -21.06 0.07 -19.06
N ARG A 326 -20.96 1.35 -19.45
CA ARG A 326 -20.57 2.45 -18.55
C ARG A 326 -21.82 3.16 -18.06
N VAL A 327 -21.78 3.63 -16.81
CA VAL A 327 -22.90 4.33 -16.20
C VAL A 327 -22.39 5.61 -15.55
N TYR A 328 -23.09 6.72 -15.83
CA TYR A 328 -22.85 8.02 -15.21
C TYR A 328 -24.13 8.43 -14.51
N THR A 329 -24.02 8.82 -13.24
CA THR A 329 -25.16 9.20 -12.41
C THR A 329 -24.90 10.53 -11.74
N TYR A 330 -25.82 11.48 -11.86
CA TYR A 330 -25.72 12.79 -11.24
C TYR A 330 -27.10 13.30 -10.81
N VAL A 331 -27.11 14.22 -9.84
CA VAL A 331 -28.33 14.89 -9.37
C VAL A 331 -28.51 16.18 -10.18
N ASN A 332 -29.73 16.44 -10.63
CA ASN A 332 -30.12 17.67 -11.32
C ASN A 332 -31.39 18.23 -10.65
N GLY A 333 -31.24 19.24 -9.80
CA GLY A 333 -32.32 19.67 -8.91
C GLY A 333 -32.78 18.52 -8.01
N ASN A 334 -34.06 18.18 -8.08
CA ASN A 334 -34.65 17.06 -7.32
C ASN A 334 -34.72 15.74 -8.11
N GLU A 335 -34.11 15.66 -9.30
CA GLU A 335 -34.09 14.43 -10.11
C GLU A 335 -32.72 13.77 -10.13
N GLY A 336 -32.70 12.44 -10.07
CA GLY A 336 -31.52 11.63 -10.31
C GLY A 336 -31.47 11.24 -11.77
N VAL A 337 -30.46 11.71 -12.51
CA VAL A 337 -30.25 11.37 -13.91
C VAL A 337 -29.30 10.19 -14.01
N VAL A 338 -29.73 9.13 -14.70
CA VAL A 338 -28.94 7.93 -14.97
C VAL A 338 -28.71 7.84 -16.48
N VAL A 339 -27.44 7.89 -16.89
CA VAL A 339 -27.00 7.71 -18.28
C VAL A 339 -26.23 6.40 -18.38
N VAL A 340 -26.62 5.53 -19.31
CA VAL A 340 -25.97 4.25 -19.60
C VAL A 340 -25.45 4.28 -21.04
N GLU A 341 -24.17 3.97 -21.23
CA GLU A 341 -23.50 3.91 -22.53
C GLU A 341 -22.91 2.51 -22.74
N ASP A 342 -23.22 1.86 -23.86
CA ASP A 342 -22.71 0.52 -24.18
C ASP A 342 -21.48 0.56 -25.08
N PHE A 343 -20.39 -0.07 -24.67
CA PHE A 343 -19.11 -0.17 -25.38
C PHE A 343 -18.82 -1.57 -25.96
N HIS A 344 -19.83 -2.43 -26.10
CA HIS A 344 -19.70 -3.78 -26.68
C HIS A 344 -19.25 -3.77 -28.17
N PRO A 345 -18.46 -4.74 -28.66
CA PRO A 345 -17.98 -4.74 -30.04
C PRO A 345 -19.11 -4.85 -31.08
N THR A 346 -20.14 -5.65 -30.80
CA THR A 346 -21.36 -5.76 -31.62
C THR A 346 -22.39 -4.74 -31.14
N GLU A 347 -22.96 -3.96 -32.06
CA GLU A 347 -24.05 -3.03 -31.74
C GLU A 347 -25.40 -3.76 -31.74
N THR A 348 -25.99 -3.93 -30.56
CA THR A 348 -27.35 -4.45 -30.37
C THR A 348 -28.22 -3.42 -29.63
N LEU A 349 -29.53 -3.44 -29.89
CA LEU A 349 -30.48 -2.66 -29.10
C LEU A 349 -30.78 -3.43 -27.80
N LEU A 350 -30.20 -2.96 -26.70
CA LEU A 350 -30.50 -3.44 -25.36
C LEU A 350 -31.82 -2.85 -24.85
N ASP A 351 -32.68 -3.69 -24.27
CA ASP A 351 -33.68 -3.28 -23.29
C ASP A 351 -32.97 -2.97 -21.98
N VAL A 352 -33.00 -1.72 -21.54
CA VAL A 352 -32.28 -1.24 -20.35
C VAL A 352 -33.26 -0.87 -19.24
N SER A 353 -33.26 -1.66 -18.16
CA SER A 353 -33.98 -1.37 -16.92
C SER A 353 -33.05 -0.74 -15.89
N VAL A 354 -33.56 0.26 -15.15
CA VAL A 354 -32.85 0.91 -14.04
C VAL A 354 -33.73 0.91 -12.79
N SER A 355 -33.23 0.31 -11.72
CA SER A 355 -33.79 0.41 -10.36
C SER A 355 -32.88 1.28 -9.50
N VAL A 356 -33.48 2.15 -8.68
CA VAL A 356 -32.79 3.05 -7.76
C VAL A 356 -33.37 2.91 -6.36
N THR A 357 -32.54 2.42 -5.45
CA THR A 357 -32.86 2.26 -4.03
C THR A 357 -32.18 3.36 -3.21
N GLY A 358 -32.86 3.88 -2.18
CA GLY A 358 -32.37 5.02 -1.41
C GLY A 358 -32.85 5.07 0.04
N PRO A 359 -32.63 6.20 0.73
CA PRO A 359 -33.09 6.44 2.09
C PRO A 359 -34.61 6.31 2.23
N ASN A 360 -35.09 6.10 3.45
CA ASN A 360 -36.52 6.03 3.79
C ASN A 360 -37.32 5.01 2.95
N SER A 361 -36.70 3.88 2.62
CA SER A 361 -37.28 2.82 1.77
C SER A 361 -37.72 3.30 0.38
N PHE A 362 -37.05 4.32 -0.17
CA PHE A 362 -37.21 4.71 -1.57
C PHE A 362 -36.75 3.56 -2.48
N ASP A 363 -37.65 3.06 -3.32
CA ASP A 363 -37.34 2.21 -4.47
C ASP A 363 -38.17 2.67 -5.66
N GLN A 364 -37.54 2.82 -6.81
CA GLN A 364 -38.16 3.12 -8.10
C GLN A 364 -37.46 2.31 -9.18
N SER A 365 -38.24 1.68 -10.07
CA SER A 365 -37.74 0.93 -11.22
C SER A 365 -38.40 1.41 -12.50
N GLN A 366 -37.61 1.66 -13.55
CA GLN A 366 -38.06 2.29 -14.78
C GLN A 366 -37.35 1.68 -16.00
N GLN A 367 -38.09 1.47 -17.08
CA GLN A 367 -37.52 1.14 -18.39
C GLN A 367 -36.96 2.39 -19.05
N VAL A 368 -35.71 2.32 -19.51
CA VAL A 368 -34.94 3.44 -20.02
C VAL A 368 -34.99 3.45 -21.55
N ARG A 369 -35.28 4.63 -22.12
CA ARG A 369 -35.30 4.81 -23.57
C ARG A 369 -33.91 5.14 -24.09
N GLN A 370 -33.58 4.63 -25.28
CA GLN A 370 -32.40 5.04 -26.02
C GLN A 370 -32.60 6.48 -26.52
N ILE A 371 -31.61 7.36 -26.28
CA ILE A 371 -31.64 8.78 -26.68
C ILE A 371 -30.68 9.09 -27.84
N ALA A 372 -29.67 8.24 -28.03
CA ALA A 372 -28.74 8.24 -29.15
C ALA A 372 -28.19 6.81 -29.31
N PRO A 373 -27.59 6.43 -30.46
CA PRO A 373 -27.03 5.09 -30.63
C PRO A 373 -26.14 4.69 -29.45
N ARG A 374 -26.40 3.50 -28.89
CA ARG A 374 -25.67 2.93 -27.73
C ARG A 374 -25.82 3.70 -26.41
N ARG A 375 -26.62 4.77 -26.35
CA ARG A 375 -26.77 5.64 -25.17
C ARG A 375 -28.22 5.77 -24.73
N TYR A 376 -28.44 5.43 -23.47
CA TYR A 376 -29.73 5.35 -22.80
C TYR A 376 -29.74 6.36 -21.66
N GLN A 377 -30.88 7.04 -21.42
CA GLN A 377 -31.00 7.99 -20.33
C GLN A 377 -32.40 7.98 -19.73
N THR A 378 -32.47 8.01 -18.40
CA THR A 378 -33.70 8.36 -17.68
C THR A 378 -33.40 9.35 -16.57
N SER A 379 -34.44 10.04 -16.11
CA SER A 379 -34.42 10.80 -14.85
C SER A 379 -35.61 10.39 -13.99
N MET A 380 -35.46 10.49 -12.67
CA MET A 380 -36.48 10.10 -11.71
C MET A 380 -36.48 11.00 -10.47
N PRO A 381 -37.66 11.33 -9.89
CA PRO A 381 -37.77 12.22 -8.75
C PRO A 381 -37.25 11.56 -7.47
N LEU A 382 -36.31 12.23 -6.81
CA LEU A 382 -35.66 11.76 -5.59
C LEU A 382 -36.45 12.19 -4.35
N LYS A 383 -36.35 11.42 -3.26
CA LYS A 383 -37.03 11.71 -1.98
C LYS A 383 -36.10 11.47 -0.80
N GLY A 384 -35.61 12.55 -0.20
CA GLY A 384 -34.72 12.53 0.96
C GLY A 384 -33.25 12.80 0.63
N GLU A 385 -32.45 12.95 1.69
CA GLU A 385 -31.01 13.18 1.61
C GLU A 385 -30.26 11.88 1.95
N GLY A 386 -29.12 11.64 1.30
CA GLY A 386 -28.29 10.46 1.57
C GLY A 386 -27.76 9.76 0.31
N ARG A 387 -27.47 8.47 0.45
CA ARG A 387 -26.86 7.64 -0.59
C ARG A 387 -27.92 6.88 -1.38
N TYR A 388 -27.91 7.04 -2.69
CA TYR A 388 -28.74 6.26 -3.62
C TYR A 388 -27.87 5.23 -4.35
N GLN A 389 -28.36 4.00 -4.41
CA GLN A 389 -27.76 2.89 -5.15
C GLN A 389 -28.55 2.71 -6.45
N VAL A 390 -27.85 2.53 -7.57
CA VAL A 390 -28.44 2.36 -8.90
C VAL A 390 -28.05 0.99 -9.41
N MET A 391 -29.03 0.13 -9.67
CA MET A 391 -28.86 -1.14 -10.34
C MET A 391 -29.39 -1.03 -11.78
N ILE A 392 -28.55 -1.42 -12.74
CA ILE A 392 -28.84 -1.36 -14.16
C ILE A 392 -28.85 -2.78 -14.69
N GLY A 393 -29.97 -3.23 -15.24
CA GLY A 393 -30.10 -4.51 -15.92
C GLY A 393 -30.36 -4.29 -17.40
N ALA A 394 -29.43 -4.72 -18.27
CA ALA A 394 -29.57 -4.61 -19.71
C ALA A 394 -29.64 -6.00 -20.37
N THR A 395 -30.46 -6.15 -21.41
CA THR A 395 -30.61 -7.42 -22.14
C THR A 395 -30.96 -7.18 -23.61
N ASP A 396 -30.41 -7.98 -24.53
CA ASP A 396 -30.92 -8.09 -25.91
C ASP A 396 -31.60 -9.46 -26.18
N GLY A 397 -31.82 -10.24 -25.11
CA GLY A 397 -32.35 -11.60 -25.16
C GLY A 397 -31.28 -12.67 -25.27
N THR A 398 -30.09 -12.34 -25.81
CA THR A 398 -28.94 -13.27 -25.89
C THR A 398 -27.83 -12.88 -24.90
N ARG A 399 -27.50 -11.60 -24.85
CA ARG A 399 -26.59 -10.96 -23.90
C ARG A 399 -27.39 -10.37 -22.76
N ARG A 400 -26.92 -10.57 -21.53
CA ARG A 400 -27.50 -9.97 -20.31
C ARG A 400 -26.39 -9.42 -19.43
N GLU A 401 -26.36 -8.11 -19.25
CA GLU A 401 -25.38 -7.42 -18.41
C GLU A 401 -26.06 -6.75 -17.20
N THR A 402 -25.28 -6.64 -16.12
CA THR A 402 -25.64 -5.86 -14.94
C THR A 402 -24.53 -4.90 -14.60
N ALA A 403 -24.89 -3.63 -14.37
CA ALA A 403 -24.00 -2.59 -13.89
C ALA A 403 -24.56 -2.00 -12.59
N TYR A 404 -23.67 -1.43 -11.79
CA TYR A 404 -24.00 -0.78 -10.52
C TYR A 404 -23.36 0.59 -10.48
N ALA A 405 -24.14 1.60 -10.09
CA ALA A 405 -23.68 2.96 -9.87
C ALA A 405 -24.31 3.50 -8.57
N GLY A 406 -24.01 4.75 -8.24
CA GLY A 406 -24.56 5.38 -7.05
C GLY A 406 -24.16 6.84 -6.97
N PHE A 407 -25.03 7.64 -6.37
CA PHE A 407 -24.84 9.08 -6.18
C PHE A 407 -25.30 9.48 -4.78
N ILE A 408 -24.86 10.66 -4.35
CA ILE A 408 -25.16 11.21 -3.02
C ILE A 408 -26.00 12.46 -3.21
N VAL A 409 -27.22 12.43 -2.71
CA VAL A 409 -28.04 13.64 -2.51
C VAL A 409 -27.57 14.25 -1.20
N SER A 410 -26.92 15.41 -1.30
CA SER A 410 -26.59 16.25 -0.14
C SER A 410 -27.82 17.10 0.24
N TYR A 411 -27.69 17.92 1.29
CA TYR A 411 -28.70 18.90 1.65
C TYR A 411 -29.14 19.78 0.47
N SER A 412 -30.41 20.22 0.47
CA SER A 412 -30.98 21.05 -0.63
C SER A 412 -30.03 22.19 -1.02
N PRO A 413 -29.81 22.45 -2.33
CA PRO A 413 -29.03 23.59 -2.79
C PRO A 413 -29.50 24.95 -2.25
N GLU A 414 -30.74 25.05 -1.76
CA GLU A 414 -31.28 26.24 -1.10
C GLU A 414 -30.57 26.57 0.23
N TYR A 415 -29.98 25.58 0.91
CA TYR A 415 -29.16 25.79 2.11
C TYR A 415 -27.74 26.27 1.80
N LEU A 416 -27.30 26.26 0.52
CA LEU A 416 -26.02 26.82 0.12
C LEU A 416 -26.05 28.34 0.34
N ARG A 417 -25.27 28.82 1.31
CA ARG A 417 -25.13 30.24 1.58
C ARG A 417 -24.27 30.89 0.48
N PHE A 418 -24.90 31.34 -0.60
CA PHE A 418 -24.27 32.12 -1.68
C PHE A 418 -23.79 33.54 -1.26
N ARG A 419 -23.71 33.82 0.04
CA ARG A 419 -23.14 35.06 0.60
C ARG A 419 -21.81 34.74 1.29
N ALA A 420 -20.82 35.61 1.13
CA ALA A 420 -19.55 35.48 1.83
C ALA A 420 -19.76 35.42 3.35
N ASN A 421 -18.94 34.63 4.04
CA ASN A 421 -18.95 34.51 5.50
C ASN A 421 -17.69 35.19 6.08
N PRO A 422 -17.72 36.51 6.33
CA PRO A 422 -16.52 37.26 6.74
C PRO A 422 -15.94 36.76 8.06
N ILE A 423 -16.76 36.21 8.96
CA ILE A 423 -16.28 35.65 10.24
C ILE A 423 -15.34 34.45 9.99
N VAL A 424 -15.71 33.56 9.06
CA VAL A 424 -14.88 32.40 8.68
C VAL A 424 -13.67 32.83 7.86
N LEU A 425 -13.81 33.83 6.98
CA LEU A 425 -12.68 34.38 6.22
C LEU A 425 -11.62 35.02 7.15
N ARG A 426 -12.05 35.71 8.21
CA ARG A 426 -11.18 36.26 9.27
C ARG A 426 -10.48 35.18 10.09
N ASP A 427 -11.20 34.14 10.50
CA ASP A 427 -10.63 33.01 11.23
C ASP A 427 -9.57 32.26 10.39
N ILE A 428 -9.84 32.05 9.09
CA ILE A 428 -8.87 31.50 8.15
C ILE A 428 -7.66 32.43 8.00
N ALA A 429 -7.87 33.74 7.81
CA ALA A 429 -6.80 34.72 7.68
C ALA A 429 -5.88 34.71 8.92
N GLN A 430 -6.44 34.81 10.13
CA GLN A 430 -5.70 34.76 11.39
C GLN A 430 -4.91 33.45 11.56
N LYS A 431 -5.49 32.29 11.22
CA LYS A 431 -4.83 30.98 11.36
C LYS A 431 -3.79 30.68 10.28
N THR A 432 -3.84 31.36 9.14
CA THR A 432 -2.90 31.15 8.01
C THR A 432 -1.86 32.25 7.84
N GLY A 433 -1.97 33.35 8.60
CA GLY A 433 -1.19 34.58 8.36
C GLY A 433 -1.64 35.34 7.09
N GLY A 434 -2.84 35.04 6.59
CA GLY A 434 -3.45 35.73 5.46
C GLY A 434 -4.00 37.11 5.83
N VAL A 435 -4.30 37.92 4.81
CA VAL A 435 -4.85 39.27 4.94
C VAL A 435 -6.28 39.29 4.39
N GLU A 436 -7.23 39.83 5.14
CA GLU A 436 -8.56 40.18 4.62
C GLU A 436 -8.43 41.44 3.76
N LEU A 437 -8.81 41.34 2.48
CA LEU A 437 -8.75 42.44 1.53
C LEU A 437 -10.14 43.07 1.41
N ASP A 438 -10.26 44.34 1.79
CA ASP A 438 -11.52 45.07 1.76
C ASP A 438 -11.72 45.75 0.40
N ALA A 439 -12.93 45.68 -0.15
CA ALA A 439 -13.25 46.14 -1.51
C ALA A 439 -13.13 47.67 -1.67
N ASP A 440 -13.27 48.41 -0.58
CA ASP A 440 -13.18 49.87 -0.54
C ASP A 440 -11.71 50.39 -0.45
N GLN A 441 -10.72 49.49 -0.37
CA GLN A 441 -9.30 49.88 -0.43
C GLN A 441 -8.87 50.35 -1.82
N ASN A 442 -7.86 51.22 -1.88
CA ASN A 442 -7.33 51.74 -3.14
C ASN A 442 -6.87 50.59 -4.06
N PRO A 443 -7.42 50.46 -5.29
CA PRO A 443 -7.11 49.34 -6.19
C PRO A 443 -5.61 49.19 -6.51
N VAL A 444 -4.83 50.28 -6.45
CA VAL A 444 -3.38 50.26 -6.70
C VAL A 444 -2.63 49.59 -5.53
N GLU A 445 -3.03 49.87 -4.30
CA GLU A 445 -2.44 49.25 -3.10
C GLU A 445 -2.85 47.78 -3.00
N MET A 446 -4.13 47.48 -3.22
CA MET A 446 -4.65 46.11 -3.28
C MET A 446 -3.94 45.28 -4.35
N ALA A 447 -3.70 45.85 -5.55
CA ALA A 447 -2.95 45.17 -6.60
C ALA A 447 -1.49 44.89 -6.19
N ASN A 448 -0.82 45.81 -5.50
CA ASN A 448 0.53 45.56 -4.97
C ASN A 448 0.52 44.42 -3.93
N THR A 449 -0.48 44.37 -3.04
CA THR A 449 -0.60 43.29 -2.03
C THR A 449 -0.88 41.92 -2.66
N ILE A 450 -1.66 41.84 -3.74
CA ILE A 450 -1.99 40.57 -4.42
C ILE A 450 -0.88 40.11 -5.40
N PHE A 451 -0.20 41.06 -6.06
CA PHE A 451 0.64 40.78 -7.23
C PHE A 451 2.10 41.24 -7.14
N GLY A 452 2.51 42.00 -6.11
CA GLY A 452 3.80 42.71 -6.05
C GLY A 452 5.05 41.86 -6.38
N ASP A 453 5.20 40.70 -5.75
CA ASP A 453 6.36 39.81 -5.97
C ASP A 453 6.24 38.87 -7.19
N ARG A 454 5.17 38.98 -8.00
CA ARG A 454 4.94 38.07 -9.13
C ARG A 454 5.79 38.46 -10.35
N LYS A 455 7.04 37.97 -10.38
CA LYS A 455 7.93 38.04 -11.56
C LYS A 455 7.16 37.66 -12.84
N PRO A 456 6.98 38.59 -13.81
CA PRO A 456 6.01 38.41 -14.89
C PRO A 456 6.46 37.36 -15.91
N LYS A 457 5.88 36.16 -15.83
CA LYS A 457 6.04 35.13 -16.88
C LYS A 457 5.36 35.59 -18.16
N ARG A 458 6.15 35.81 -19.22
CA ARG A 458 5.62 36.09 -20.56
C ARG A 458 4.95 34.84 -21.12
N SER A 459 3.66 34.94 -21.43
CA SER A 459 2.95 33.95 -22.25
C SER A 459 3.10 34.30 -23.73
N SER A 460 3.27 33.29 -24.59
CA SER A 460 3.30 33.45 -26.04
C SER A 460 1.88 33.75 -26.56
N ARG A 461 1.65 34.98 -27.05
CA ARG A 461 0.41 35.29 -27.78
C ARG A 461 0.36 34.51 -29.11
N PRO A 462 -0.82 34.05 -29.56
CA PRO A 462 -0.98 33.45 -30.88
C PRO A 462 -0.51 34.42 -31.98
N ILE A 463 0.38 33.95 -32.85
CA ILE A 463 0.77 34.67 -34.08
C ILE A 463 -0.32 34.53 -35.16
N PHE A 464 -1.31 33.66 -34.95
CA PHE A 464 -2.43 33.40 -35.84
C PHE A 464 -3.20 34.68 -36.23
N ASP A 465 -3.45 35.59 -35.28
CA ASP A 465 -4.20 36.83 -35.53
C ASP A 465 -3.49 37.74 -36.56
N TRP A 466 -2.15 37.77 -36.53
CA TRP A 466 -1.34 38.49 -37.51
C TRP A 466 -1.39 37.84 -38.90
N PHE A 467 -1.37 36.50 -38.96
CA PHE A 467 -1.61 35.80 -40.22
C PHE A 467 -3.02 36.01 -40.76
N LEU A 468 -4.04 36.09 -39.89
CA LEU A 468 -5.42 36.34 -40.27
C LEU A 468 -5.60 37.77 -40.82
N MET A 469 -4.97 38.78 -40.20
CA MET A 469 -4.87 40.14 -40.77
C MET A 469 -4.12 40.15 -42.12
N CYS A 470 -3.00 39.42 -42.24
CA CYS A 470 -2.28 39.32 -43.51
C CYS A 470 -3.14 38.67 -44.61
N ILE A 471 -3.88 37.61 -44.30
CA ILE A 471 -4.83 36.95 -45.23
C ILE A 471 -5.95 37.93 -45.61
N ALA A 472 -6.52 38.66 -44.64
CA ALA A 472 -7.55 39.67 -44.90
C ALA A 472 -7.06 40.83 -45.80
N CYS A 473 -5.75 41.14 -45.79
CA CYS A 473 -5.15 42.10 -46.72
C CYS A 473 -4.77 41.48 -48.07
N LEU A 474 -4.36 40.21 -48.10
CA LEU A 474 -3.99 39.49 -49.32
C LEU A 474 -5.20 39.11 -50.18
N LEU A 475 -6.37 38.85 -49.58
CA LEU A 475 -7.60 38.49 -50.30
C LEU A 475 -8.07 39.60 -51.27
N PRO A 476 -8.24 40.88 -50.87
CA PRO A 476 -8.54 41.96 -51.81
C PRO A 476 -7.39 42.25 -52.77
N LEU A 477 -6.13 41.98 -52.41
CA LEU A 477 -4.99 42.15 -53.31
C LEU A 477 -5.00 41.10 -54.45
N ASP A 478 -5.28 39.84 -54.14
CA ASP A 478 -5.45 38.76 -55.11
C ASP A 478 -6.65 39.03 -56.03
N VAL A 479 -7.79 39.48 -55.48
CA VAL A 479 -8.95 39.92 -56.27
C VAL A 479 -8.60 41.11 -57.16
N ALA A 480 -7.84 42.10 -56.68
CA ALA A 480 -7.41 43.24 -57.48
C ALA A 480 -6.49 42.82 -58.65
N ILE A 481 -5.51 41.94 -58.39
CA ILE A 481 -4.63 41.39 -59.43
C ILE A 481 -5.44 40.61 -60.48
N ARG A 482 -6.38 39.76 -60.05
CA ARG A 482 -7.18 38.90 -60.96
C ARG A 482 -8.29 39.62 -61.72
N ARG A 483 -8.94 40.64 -61.14
CA ARG A 483 -10.09 41.34 -61.76
C ARG A 483 -9.82 42.73 -62.31
N VAL A 484 -8.82 43.46 -61.80
CA VAL A 484 -8.55 44.86 -62.20
C VAL A 484 -7.46 44.95 -63.26
N GLN A 485 -6.74 43.85 -63.55
CA GLN A 485 -5.58 43.81 -64.47
C GLN A 485 -4.62 44.98 -64.19
N LEU A 486 -4.09 45.04 -62.96
CA LEU A 486 -3.16 46.08 -62.53
C LEU A 486 -1.89 46.08 -63.39
N ASP A 487 -1.86 46.97 -64.39
CA ASP A 487 -0.69 47.18 -65.24
C ASP A 487 0.54 47.51 -64.38
N PHE A 488 1.60 46.73 -64.55
CA PHE A 488 2.89 46.93 -63.89
C PHE A 488 3.51 48.31 -64.20
N GLY A 489 3.09 48.98 -65.28
CA GLY A 489 3.40 50.38 -65.55
C GLY A 489 2.86 51.35 -64.49
N TRP A 490 1.68 51.09 -63.92
CA TRP A 490 1.09 51.93 -62.86
C TRP A 490 1.79 51.72 -61.51
N VAL A 491 2.10 50.47 -61.14
CA VAL A 491 2.88 50.15 -59.94
C VAL A 491 4.30 50.74 -60.03
N LYS A 492 4.94 50.66 -61.21
CA LYS A 492 6.22 51.35 -61.46
C LYS A 492 6.12 52.86 -61.38
N ARG A 493 4.99 53.50 -61.75
CA ARG A 493 4.77 54.94 -61.54
C ARG A 493 4.70 55.28 -60.04
N LEU A 494 3.99 54.49 -59.23
CA LEU A 494 3.84 54.74 -57.80
C LEU A 494 5.19 54.67 -57.05
N PHE A 495 6.08 53.76 -57.44
CA PHE A 495 7.44 53.65 -56.89
C PHE A 495 8.49 54.54 -57.59
N ARG A 496 8.14 55.23 -58.69
CA ARG A 496 9.05 56.17 -59.38
C ARG A 496 9.08 57.52 -58.66
N ARG A 497 9.76 57.54 -57.51
CA ARG A 497 10.05 58.71 -56.66
C ARG A 497 10.37 59.95 -57.50
N ASN A 498 9.47 60.93 -57.51
CA ASN A 498 9.62 62.19 -58.26
C ASN A 498 10.87 62.94 -57.77
N LYS A 499 11.94 62.88 -58.56
CA LYS A 499 13.18 63.63 -58.33
C LYS A 499 12.97 65.07 -58.82
N ARG A 500 12.22 65.86 -58.04
CA ARG A 500 12.03 67.30 -58.29
C ARG A 500 13.39 67.99 -58.21
N GLU A 501 13.85 68.52 -59.35
CA GLU A 501 15.02 69.39 -59.38
C GLU A 501 14.65 70.71 -58.68
N SER A 502 15.45 71.08 -57.69
CA SER A 502 15.35 72.38 -57.02
C SER A 502 16.52 73.22 -57.50
N THR A 503 16.26 74.05 -58.51
CA THR A 503 17.19 75.05 -59.05
C THR A 503 17.36 76.22 -58.08
N ALA A 504 17.89 75.94 -56.88
CA ALA A 504 18.17 76.93 -55.85
C ALA A 504 19.44 76.59 -55.06
N THR A 505 20.46 77.45 -55.17
CA THR A 505 21.47 77.69 -54.12
C THR A 505 22.45 76.55 -53.75
N MET A 506 23.14 75.98 -54.74
CA MET A 506 24.47 75.37 -54.49
C MET A 506 25.42 76.34 -53.73
N GLY A 507 25.28 77.65 -54.00
CA GLY A 507 26.00 78.71 -53.28
C GLY A 507 25.70 78.78 -51.77
N ALA A 508 24.46 78.53 -51.31
CA ALA A 508 24.14 78.56 -49.88
C ALA A 508 24.80 77.41 -49.10
N LEU A 509 24.97 76.24 -49.74
CA LEU A 509 25.71 75.12 -49.16
C LEU A 509 27.23 75.41 -49.12
N LEU A 510 27.80 76.06 -50.14
CA LEU A 510 29.20 76.48 -50.13
C LEU A 510 29.48 77.57 -49.08
N GLN A 511 28.58 78.55 -48.94
CA GLN A 511 28.69 79.61 -47.92
C GLN A 511 28.69 79.01 -46.50
N ARG A 512 27.73 78.11 -46.22
CA ARG A 512 27.63 77.41 -44.93
C ARG A 512 28.79 76.45 -44.66
N ALA A 513 29.40 75.88 -45.70
CA ALA A 513 30.63 75.08 -45.58
C ALA A 513 31.88 75.94 -45.28
N GLY A 514 31.89 77.21 -45.71
CA GLY A 514 32.89 78.19 -45.31
C GLY A 514 32.77 78.58 -43.83
N GLU A 515 31.55 78.90 -43.39
CA GLU A 515 31.24 79.26 -41.99
C GLU A 515 31.65 78.16 -41.00
N VAL A 516 31.35 76.89 -41.31
CA VAL A 516 31.73 75.74 -40.45
C VAL A 516 33.25 75.50 -40.43
N ARG A 517 33.98 75.83 -41.51
CA ARG A 517 35.45 75.80 -41.50
C ARG A 517 36.07 76.95 -40.71
N ALA A 518 35.40 78.10 -40.63
CA ALA A 518 35.84 79.22 -39.81
C ALA A 518 35.62 78.97 -38.31
N SER A 519 34.52 78.31 -37.91
CA SER A 519 34.25 78.01 -36.50
C SER A 519 35.17 76.92 -35.93
N MET A 520 35.50 75.88 -36.70
CA MET A 520 36.40 74.80 -36.25
C MET A 520 37.87 75.22 -36.02
N ASN A 521 38.23 76.48 -36.32
CA ASN A 521 39.61 76.97 -36.21
C ASN A 521 39.77 78.06 -35.12
N LYS A 522 38.78 78.20 -34.22
CA LYS A 522 38.74 79.26 -33.19
C LYS A 522 38.92 78.75 -31.75
N ASP A 523 38.60 77.50 -31.47
CA ASP A 523 38.82 76.84 -30.17
C ASP A 523 40.06 75.95 -30.23
N ARG A 524 41.24 76.56 -30.14
CA ARG A 524 42.53 75.85 -30.15
C ARG A 524 43.50 76.43 -29.13
N ASP A 525 44.08 75.52 -28.33
CA ASP A 525 45.24 75.69 -27.43
C ASP A 525 45.05 76.58 -26.17
N PRO A 526 45.84 76.38 -25.08
CA PRO A 526 46.65 75.21 -24.70
C PRO A 526 46.57 74.78 -23.20
N PHE A 527 47.42 73.79 -22.86
CA PHE A 527 47.82 73.18 -21.56
C PHE A 527 47.10 71.85 -21.22
N ALA A 528 47.73 70.66 -21.25
CA ALA A 528 49.12 70.17 -21.07
C ALA A 528 49.62 70.16 -19.61
N GLY A 529 50.26 69.11 -19.07
CA GLY A 529 50.60 67.76 -19.61
C GLY A 529 50.11 66.61 -18.69
N VAL A 530 50.63 65.37 -18.73
CA VAL A 530 51.84 64.80 -19.37
C VAL A 530 51.58 63.35 -19.84
N LEU A 531 52.25 62.91 -20.91
CA LEU A 531 52.31 61.52 -21.45
C LEU A 531 53.77 61.02 -21.42
N PRO A 532 54.07 59.71 -21.33
CA PRO A 532 54.26 58.83 -22.53
C PRO A 532 53.82 57.35 -22.29
N SER A 533 53.87 56.35 -23.19
CA SER A 533 54.15 56.13 -24.65
C SER A 533 53.55 54.74 -25.00
N GLU A 534 52.83 54.49 -26.11
CA GLU A 534 53.28 54.27 -27.52
C GLU A 534 54.21 53.04 -27.75
N PRO A 535 54.20 52.34 -28.93
CA PRO A 535 53.36 52.50 -30.14
C PRO A 535 52.82 51.20 -30.84
N ARG A 536 52.07 51.46 -31.92
CA ARG A 536 51.67 50.69 -33.14
C ARG A 536 52.71 49.72 -33.77
N ALA A 537 52.42 48.85 -34.76
CA ALA A 537 51.17 48.33 -35.41
C ALA A 537 51.47 47.16 -36.40
N GLY A 538 50.42 46.51 -36.95
CA GLY A 538 50.53 45.58 -38.10
C GLY A 538 49.20 45.29 -38.83
N LYS A 539 49.22 45.26 -40.17
CA LYS A 539 48.16 44.90 -41.16
C LYS A 539 48.86 44.23 -42.38
N PRO A 540 48.22 43.57 -43.39
CA PRO A 540 46.83 43.73 -43.86
C PRO A 540 46.07 42.47 -44.41
N MET A 541 44.82 42.73 -44.88
CA MET A 541 44.10 42.09 -46.02
C MET A 541 43.38 40.72 -45.89
N ALA A 542 42.39 40.53 -46.79
CA ALA A 542 41.50 39.36 -46.93
C ALA A 542 40.89 39.28 -48.36
N PRO A 543 40.51 38.07 -48.84
CA PRO A 543 39.18 37.84 -49.49
C PRO A 543 38.66 36.39 -49.27
N ARG A 544 37.49 35.88 -49.72
CA ARG A 544 36.10 36.33 -49.99
C ARG A 544 35.32 35.17 -50.70
N GLN A 545 34.34 34.55 -50.00
CA GLN A 545 33.05 33.89 -50.45
C GLN A 545 32.87 33.03 -51.73
N GLN A 546 32.07 31.94 -51.57
CA GLN A 546 31.12 31.26 -52.51
C GLN A 546 30.17 30.30 -51.70
N SER A 547 29.40 29.32 -52.22
CA SER A 547 28.15 29.31 -53.05
C SER A 547 27.60 27.86 -53.19
N GLN A 548 26.31 27.50 -53.36
CA GLN A 548 25.03 28.23 -53.20
C GLN A 548 23.80 27.35 -52.72
N ARG A 549 23.09 26.58 -53.59
CA ARG A 549 21.75 25.93 -53.33
C ARG A 549 21.31 24.98 -54.51
N PRO A 550 20.03 24.49 -54.63
CA PRO A 550 19.26 23.36 -54.04
C PRO A 550 19.32 22.06 -54.97
N PRO A 551 18.28 21.26 -55.39
CA PRO A 551 16.88 20.92 -54.96
C PRO A 551 16.33 19.43 -55.05
N ALA A 552 15.33 19.12 -54.20
CA ALA A 552 14.02 18.38 -54.41
C ALA A 552 13.77 17.00 -55.14
N THR A 553 13.15 16.06 -54.37
CA THR A 553 12.00 15.10 -54.64
C THR A 553 11.94 14.03 -55.76
N THR A 554 11.65 12.76 -55.40
CA THR A 554 10.41 11.94 -55.70
C THR A 554 10.51 10.48 -55.13
N GLY A 555 9.46 9.62 -55.20
CA GLY A 555 9.41 8.20 -54.75
C GLY A 555 9.07 7.19 -55.89
N PRO A 556 8.54 5.94 -55.71
CA PRO A 556 8.02 5.24 -54.50
C PRO A 556 8.40 3.69 -54.36
N LYS A 557 7.64 2.96 -53.50
CA LYS A 557 7.45 1.48 -53.22
C LYS A 557 7.68 0.41 -54.35
N PRO A 558 7.68 -0.95 -54.08
CA PRO A 558 7.92 -1.74 -52.83
C PRO A 558 8.66 -3.14 -52.98
N ASP A 559 8.73 -3.90 -51.86
CA ASP A 559 8.66 -5.39 -51.68
C ASP A 559 9.82 -6.41 -51.89
N THR A 560 9.75 -7.47 -51.05
CA THR A 560 10.26 -8.88 -51.15
C THR A 560 11.45 -9.34 -50.25
N LYS A 561 11.37 -10.61 -49.82
CA LYS A 561 12.20 -11.42 -48.86
C LYS A 561 13.19 -12.36 -49.64
N PRO A 562 14.16 -13.12 -49.06
CA PRO A 562 13.98 -14.12 -47.98
C PRO A 562 15.18 -14.32 -46.99
N SER A 563 15.46 -15.54 -46.51
CA SER A 563 16.05 -15.88 -45.20
C SER A 563 16.91 -17.17 -45.13
N THR A 564 17.88 -17.24 -44.21
CA THR A 564 18.35 -18.44 -43.42
C THR A 564 19.18 -17.97 -42.19
N THR A 565 19.25 -18.54 -40.97
CA THR A 565 19.63 -19.88 -40.40
C THR A 565 21.10 -20.31 -40.62
N SER A 566 21.90 -20.83 -39.67
CA SER A 566 21.65 -21.47 -38.34
C SER A 566 22.80 -21.30 -37.29
N PRO A 567 22.54 -21.56 -35.97
CA PRO A 567 23.54 -21.75 -34.87
C PRO A 567 24.05 -23.23 -34.79
N PRO A 568 24.78 -23.77 -33.75
CA PRO A 568 25.15 -23.27 -32.40
C PRO A 568 26.59 -23.61 -31.87
N SER A 569 26.86 -23.38 -30.57
CA SER A 569 27.85 -24.10 -29.71
C SER A 569 27.37 -24.12 -28.24
N SER A 570 27.92 -24.99 -27.38
CA SER A 570 27.36 -25.31 -26.05
C SER A 570 28.39 -25.46 -24.91
N SER A 571 27.94 -25.24 -23.67
CA SER A 571 28.62 -25.65 -22.42
C SER A 571 27.62 -25.87 -21.28
N GLY A 572 27.98 -26.74 -20.32
CA GLY A 572 27.08 -27.21 -19.23
C GLY A 572 26.90 -26.26 -18.03
N PRO A 573 26.15 -26.70 -16.99
CA PRO A 573 25.59 -25.83 -15.95
C PRO A 573 26.44 -25.74 -14.66
N PRO A 574 26.23 -24.68 -13.85
CA PRO A 574 26.46 -24.67 -12.41
C PRO A 574 25.16 -24.81 -11.59
N ALA A 575 25.34 -25.20 -10.33
CA ALA A 575 24.34 -25.63 -9.34
C ALA A 575 23.25 -24.63 -8.92
N ASP A 576 22.32 -25.13 -8.09
CA ASP A 576 21.17 -24.41 -7.53
C ASP A 576 21.51 -23.08 -6.85
N GLY A 577 20.81 -22.02 -7.27
CA GLY A 577 20.85 -20.70 -6.65
C GLY A 577 19.46 -20.09 -6.66
N GLY A 578 18.82 -20.04 -5.48
CA GLY A 578 17.48 -19.47 -5.32
C GLY A 578 17.39 -18.00 -5.71
N THR A 579 16.19 -17.52 -6.05
CA THR A 579 15.91 -16.20 -6.65
C THR A 579 16.56 -15.01 -5.89
N THR A 580 16.82 -15.16 -4.59
CA THR A 580 17.51 -14.18 -3.74
C THR A 580 18.99 -13.97 -4.10
N SER A 581 19.73 -15.01 -4.52
CA SER A 581 21.15 -14.85 -4.90
C SER A 581 21.30 -14.01 -6.17
N ARG A 582 20.48 -14.29 -7.21
CA ARG A 582 20.39 -13.48 -8.43
C ARG A 582 20.05 -12.02 -8.14
N LEU A 583 19.18 -11.74 -7.18
CA LEU A 583 18.85 -10.35 -6.81
C LEU A 583 19.98 -9.64 -6.08
N LEU A 584 20.73 -10.34 -5.21
CA LEU A 584 21.94 -9.82 -4.57
C LEU A 584 23.05 -9.54 -5.59
N GLU A 585 23.25 -10.43 -6.56
CA GLU A 585 24.25 -10.30 -7.61
C GLU A 585 23.93 -9.13 -8.57
N ILE A 586 22.66 -8.97 -8.96
CA ILE A 586 22.18 -7.80 -9.73
C ILE A 586 22.34 -6.50 -8.94
N LYS A 587 22.13 -6.50 -7.62
CA LYS A 587 22.35 -5.33 -6.76
C LYS A 587 23.84 -4.97 -6.67
N ARG A 588 24.70 -5.95 -6.37
CA ARG A 588 26.15 -5.76 -6.23
C ARG A 588 26.79 -5.23 -7.53
N ARG A 589 26.33 -5.73 -8.68
CA ARG A 589 26.74 -5.21 -9.99
C ARG A 589 26.31 -3.75 -10.22
N ARG A 590 25.09 -3.37 -9.83
CA ARG A 590 24.62 -1.97 -9.90
C ARG A 590 25.39 -1.01 -8.98
N GLU A 591 25.92 -1.51 -7.87
CA GLU A 591 26.75 -0.72 -6.96
C GLU A 591 28.13 -0.45 -7.59
N GLN A 592 28.75 -1.47 -8.20
CA GLN A 592 29.99 -1.33 -8.96
C GLN A 592 29.84 -0.44 -10.22
N ASP A 593 28.74 -0.58 -10.96
CA ASP A 593 28.40 0.31 -12.10
C ASP A 593 28.10 1.76 -11.66
N GLY A 594 27.92 2.02 -10.36
CA GLY A 594 27.55 3.33 -9.79
C GLY A 594 28.73 4.18 -9.32
N GLU A 595 29.81 3.58 -8.84
CA GLU A 595 30.97 4.32 -8.29
C GLU A 595 31.86 4.94 -9.38
N GLY A 596 31.82 4.44 -10.61
CA GLY A 596 32.59 4.95 -11.75
C GLY A 596 32.13 6.29 -12.33
N LYS A 597 31.25 7.05 -11.64
CA LYS A 597 30.69 8.34 -12.12
C LYS A 597 30.50 9.40 -11.04
N LYS A 598 31.53 9.65 -10.24
CA LYS A 598 31.75 10.95 -9.58
C LYS A 598 33.21 11.37 -9.65
N GLU A 599 33.43 12.61 -10.06
CA GLU A 599 34.56 13.44 -9.64
C GLU A 599 34.28 13.99 -8.22
#